data_AF-A0A6P6D7N7-F1
#
_entry.id   AF-A0A6P6D7N7-F1
#
_cell.length_a   1.000
_cell.length_b   1.000
_cell.length_c   1.000
_cell.angle_alpha   90.00
_cell.angle_beta   90.00
_cell.angle_gamma   90.00
#
_symmetry.space_group_name_H-M   'P 1'
#
loop_
_entity.id
_entity.type
_entity.pdbx_description
1 polymer ?
#
loop_
_entity_poly.entity_id
_entity_poly.type
_entity_poly.pdbx_seq_one_letter_code
_entity_poly.pdbx_strand_id
1 'polypeptide(L)'
;MAPWALLSPGVLVRTGHTVLTWGITLVLFLHDTELRQWEEQGELLLPLTFLFLVLGSLLLYLAVSLMDPGYVNIQLPPEEESKEEQTAMVPQAIALRRCRYCLVLQPLRARHCRDCRRCVRRYDHHCPWMENCVGERNHPLFVAYLALQLAVLLWGLHLACPGGCGCGPVGSCSPPSCCCPCSHWWPGCSWPHTSTWWPAIPPPGSSSPHTALPTSVSAPATPLTVA
;
A
#
# COMPACT_ATOMS: atom_id res chain seq x y z
N MET A 1 12.31 19.83 27.04
CA MET A 1 10.98 19.65 26.42
C MET A 1 10.22 18.66 27.28
N ALA A 2 8.98 18.95 27.68
CA ALA A 2 8.26 18.07 28.59
C ALA A 2 7.87 16.76 27.86
N PRO A 3 8.06 15.58 28.47
CA PRO A 3 7.86 14.29 27.80
C PRO A 3 6.43 14.06 27.29
N TRP A 4 5.43 14.75 27.87
CA TRP A 4 4.04 14.69 27.42
C TRP A 4 3.79 15.39 26.07
N ALA A 5 4.68 16.29 25.62
CA ALA A 5 4.55 16.92 24.32
C ALA A 5 4.69 15.92 23.15
N LEU A 6 5.48 14.85 23.36
CA LEU A 6 5.63 13.74 22.42
C LEU A 6 4.37 12.87 22.31
N LEU A 7 3.46 12.95 23.29
CA LEU A 7 2.22 12.19 23.34
C LEU A 7 1.00 12.98 22.84
N SER A 8 1.22 14.16 22.23
CA SER A 8 0.10 14.86 21.59
C SER A 8 -0.47 14.01 20.44
N PRO A 9 -1.81 13.95 20.25
CA PRO A 9 -2.43 13.16 19.18
C PRO A 9 -1.83 13.46 17.81
N GLY A 10 -1.55 14.74 17.55
CA GLY A 10 -0.88 15.19 16.33
C GLY A 10 0.52 14.62 16.12
N VAL A 11 1.33 14.49 17.17
CA VAL A 11 2.67 13.87 17.05
C VAL A 11 2.52 12.37 16.82
N LEU A 12 1.63 11.70 17.55
CA LEU A 12 1.35 10.27 17.38
C LEU A 12 0.91 9.92 15.96
N VAL A 13 -0.04 10.66 15.39
CA VAL A 13 -0.54 10.40 14.03
C VAL A 13 0.55 10.66 12.98
N ARG A 14 1.34 11.73 13.12
CA ARG A 14 2.43 12.05 12.18
C ARG A 14 3.59 11.07 12.26
N THR A 15 3.99 10.69 13.46
CA THR A 15 5.04 9.68 13.68
C THR A 15 4.56 8.31 13.21
N GLY A 16 3.33 7.91 13.53
CA GLY A 16 2.75 6.65 13.09
C GLY A 16 2.70 6.53 11.57
N HIS A 17 2.23 7.56 10.86
CA HIS A 17 2.22 7.58 9.40
C HIS A 17 3.65 7.49 8.81
N THR A 18 4.60 8.26 9.36
CA THR A 18 6.00 8.23 8.92
C THR A 18 6.61 6.83 9.09
N VAL A 19 6.44 6.22 10.26
CA VAL A 19 6.97 4.89 10.57
C VAL A 19 6.32 3.82 9.68
N LEU A 20 5.00 3.89 9.48
CA LEU A 20 4.28 2.94 8.62
C LEU A 20 4.78 3.03 7.18
N THR A 21 4.88 4.25 6.63
CA THR A 21 5.33 4.47 5.25
C THR A 21 6.75 3.94 5.02
N TRP A 22 7.71 4.32 5.88
CA TRP A 22 9.08 3.81 5.76
C TRP A 22 9.20 2.32 6.07
N GLY A 23 8.39 1.80 6.99
CA GLY A 23 8.36 0.38 7.31
C GLY A 23 7.89 -0.46 6.13
N ILE A 24 6.81 -0.06 5.46
CA ILE A 24 6.31 -0.75 4.24
C ILE A 24 7.36 -0.67 3.13
N THR A 25 7.95 0.51 2.89
CA THR A 25 9.02 0.66 1.91
C THR A 25 10.20 -0.26 2.22
N LEU A 26 10.66 -0.32 3.47
CA LEU A 26 11.73 -1.23 3.88
C LEU A 26 11.37 -2.70 3.63
N VAL A 27 10.14 -3.12 3.96
CA VAL A 27 9.65 -4.49 3.70
C VAL A 27 9.69 -4.82 2.21
N LEU A 28 9.32 -3.87 1.32
CA LEU A 28 9.39 -4.08 -0.12
C LEU A 28 10.84 -4.31 -0.62
N PHE A 29 11.84 -3.66 -0.03
CA PHE A 29 13.26 -3.88 -0.35
C PHE A 29 13.86 -5.14 0.29
N LEU A 30 13.35 -5.56 1.45
CA LEU A 30 13.86 -6.74 2.16
C LEU A 30 13.30 -8.07 1.64
N HIS A 31 12.10 -8.06 1.04
CA HIS A 31 11.49 -9.24 0.44
C HIS A 31 11.80 -9.36 -1.06
N ASP A 32 11.61 -10.57 -1.62
CA ASP A 32 11.78 -10.91 -3.04
C ASP A 32 10.70 -10.25 -3.92
N THR A 33 10.67 -8.92 -3.97
CA THR A 33 9.82 -8.14 -4.87
C THR A 33 10.59 -7.75 -6.14
N GLU A 34 9.87 -7.37 -7.21
CA GLU A 34 10.46 -6.80 -8.43
C GLU A 34 11.43 -5.64 -8.12
N LEU A 35 11.12 -4.86 -7.09
CA LEU A 35 11.95 -3.73 -6.65
C LEU A 35 13.34 -4.17 -6.21
N ARG A 36 13.41 -5.28 -5.45
CA ARG A 36 14.65 -5.88 -4.97
C ARG A 36 15.42 -6.56 -6.11
N GLN A 37 14.71 -7.20 -7.04
CA GLN A 37 15.34 -7.80 -8.21
C GLN A 37 16.02 -6.75 -9.11
N TRP A 38 15.39 -5.60 -9.33
CA TRP A 38 16.03 -4.50 -10.10
C TRP A 38 17.26 -3.94 -9.39
N GLU A 39 17.24 -3.84 -8.06
CA GLU A 39 18.42 -3.45 -7.28
C GLU A 39 19.58 -4.44 -7.47
N GLU A 40 19.31 -5.75 -7.39
CA GLU A 40 20.32 -6.80 -7.58
C GLU A 40 20.87 -6.86 -9.02
N GLN A 41 20.05 -6.49 -10.02
CA GLN A 41 20.45 -6.39 -11.42
C GLN A 41 21.25 -5.11 -11.73
N GLY A 42 21.33 -4.15 -10.79
CA GLY A 42 21.99 -2.86 -10.97
C GLY A 42 21.13 -1.79 -11.65
N GLU A 43 19.85 -2.06 -11.91
CA GLU A 43 18.88 -1.15 -12.51
C GLU A 43 18.30 -0.20 -11.44
N LEU A 44 19.11 0.75 -10.98
CA LEU A 44 18.76 1.62 -9.85
C LEU A 44 17.69 2.69 -10.14
N LEU A 45 17.37 2.95 -11.41
CA LEU A 45 16.44 4.03 -11.76
C LEU A 45 15.06 3.82 -11.14
N LEU A 46 14.47 2.63 -11.32
CA LEU A 46 13.12 2.34 -10.81
C LEU A 46 13.07 2.37 -9.27
N PRO A 47 13.97 1.68 -8.53
CA PRO A 47 14.04 1.80 -7.07
C PRO A 47 14.18 3.23 -6.56
N LEU A 48 15.04 4.04 -7.18
CA LEU A 48 15.21 5.45 -6.81
C LEU A 48 13.97 6.29 -7.12
N THR A 49 13.28 6.03 -8.24
CA THR A 49 12.02 6.72 -8.54
C THR A 49 10.94 6.39 -7.52
N PHE A 50 10.82 5.12 -7.11
CA PHE A 50 9.87 4.71 -6.09
C PHE A 50 10.18 5.37 -4.74
N LEU A 51 11.44 5.38 -4.31
CA LEU A 51 11.88 6.07 -3.09
C LEU A 51 11.60 7.58 -3.14
N PHE A 52 11.83 8.23 -4.29
CA PHE A 52 11.53 9.64 -4.47
C PHE A 52 10.04 9.93 -4.37
N LEU A 53 9.18 9.08 -4.94
CA LEU A 53 7.72 9.21 -4.83
C LEU A 53 7.24 9.01 -3.38
N VAL A 54 7.79 8.03 -2.66
CA VAL A 54 7.50 7.80 -1.24
C VAL A 54 7.92 9.02 -0.40
N LEU A 55 9.14 9.53 -0.61
CA LEU A 55 9.64 10.72 0.06
C LEU A 55 8.77 11.95 -0.26
N GLY A 56 8.44 12.16 -1.53
CA GLY A 56 7.55 13.25 -1.97
C GLY A 56 6.17 13.16 -1.32
N SER A 57 5.59 11.96 -1.23
CA SER A 57 4.31 11.74 -0.53
C SER A 57 4.40 12.10 0.95
N LEU A 58 5.47 11.67 1.62
CA LEU A 58 5.70 11.99 3.03
C LEU A 58 5.89 13.49 3.26
N LEU A 59 6.63 14.18 2.38
CA LEU A 59 6.81 15.62 2.45
C LEU A 59 5.49 16.37 2.25
N LEU A 60 4.64 15.93 1.30
CA LEU A 60 3.30 16.50 1.11
C LEU A 60 2.39 16.25 2.32
N TYR A 61 2.42 15.04 2.90
CA TYR A 61 1.70 14.72 4.13
C TYR A 61 2.11 15.65 5.28
N LEU A 62 3.42 15.82 5.50
CA LEU A 62 3.95 16.71 6.53
C LEU A 62 3.58 18.17 6.25
N ALA A 63 3.70 18.62 5.00
CA ALA A 63 3.30 19.97 4.60
C ALA A 63 1.82 20.21 4.91
N VAL A 64 0.91 19.36 4.44
CA VAL A 64 -0.54 19.55 4.63
C VAL A 64 -0.94 19.40 6.11
N SER A 65 -0.34 18.47 6.84
CA SER A 65 -0.65 18.26 8.26
C SER A 65 -0.14 19.39 9.17
N LEU A 66 0.93 20.08 8.80
CA LEU A 66 1.50 21.18 9.59
C LEU A 66 1.06 22.57 9.10
N MET A 67 0.49 22.67 7.91
CA MET A 67 0.11 23.94 7.31
C MET A 67 -1.16 24.53 7.93
N ASP A 68 -1.18 25.85 8.04
CA ASP A 68 -2.38 26.61 8.43
C ASP A 68 -3.47 26.44 7.34
N PRO A 69 -4.65 25.91 7.68
CA PRO A 69 -5.74 25.67 6.71
C PRO A 69 -6.43 26.96 6.25
N GLY A 70 -6.09 28.11 6.83
CA GLY A 70 -6.77 29.38 6.66
C GLY A 70 -7.67 29.70 7.84
N TYR A 71 -7.13 29.72 9.07
CA TYR A 71 -7.92 30.14 10.24
C TYR A 71 -8.38 31.60 10.08
N VAL A 72 -9.62 31.87 10.51
CA VAL A 72 -10.19 33.22 10.54
C VAL A 72 -9.66 33.90 11.81
N ASN A 73 -8.82 34.92 11.61
CA ASN A 73 -8.36 35.77 12.71
C ASN A 73 -9.48 36.70 13.17
N ILE A 74 -9.53 36.96 14.48
CA ILE A 74 -10.40 37.98 15.06
C ILE A 74 -9.89 39.32 14.53
N GLN A 75 -10.56 39.89 13.54
CA GLN A 75 -10.43 41.32 13.29
C GLN A 75 -11.15 42.00 14.44
N LEU A 76 -10.39 42.61 15.37
CA LEU A 76 -10.95 43.72 16.12
C LEU A 76 -11.49 44.71 15.07
N PRO A 77 -12.73 45.22 15.21
CA PRO A 77 -13.17 46.29 14.34
C PRO A 77 -12.07 47.36 14.34
N PRO A 78 -11.62 47.85 13.17
CA PRO A 78 -10.88 49.10 13.15
C PRO A 78 -11.74 50.09 13.93
N GLU A 79 -11.14 50.78 14.91
CA GLU A 79 -11.78 51.94 15.51
C GLU A 79 -12.33 52.79 14.37
N GLU A 80 -13.59 53.18 14.50
CA GLU A 80 -14.34 53.85 13.44
C GLU A 80 -13.56 55.05 12.89
N GLU A 81 -12.92 54.88 11.73
CA GLU A 81 -12.56 56.00 10.88
C GLU A 81 -13.69 56.18 9.87
N SER A 82 -14.54 57.13 10.23
CA SER A 82 -15.75 57.60 9.57
C SER A 82 -15.57 57.91 8.07
N LYS A 83 -16.60 57.54 7.28
CA LYS A 83 -17.09 58.19 6.03
C LYS A 83 -16.08 58.27 4.87
N GLU A 84 -16.39 58.07 3.60
CA GLU A 84 -17.62 58.22 2.83
C GLU A 84 -17.34 57.55 1.46
N GLU A 85 -18.41 57.05 0.83
CA GLU A 85 -18.57 57.03 -0.62
C GLU A 85 -17.57 56.25 -1.49
N GLN A 86 -17.92 55.00 -1.78
CA GLN A 86 -17.70 54.44 -3.12
C GLN A 86 -18.87 53.54 -3.49
N THR A 87 -19.84 54.17 -4.15
CA THR A 87 -20.91 53.54 -4.92
C THR A 87 -20.28 52.78 -6.09
N ALA A 88 -20.02 51.49 -5.91
CA ALA A 88 -19.74 50.57 -7.02
C ALA A 88 -20.50 49.26 -6.74
N MET A 89 -21.58 49.04 -7.51
CA MET A 89 -22.41 47.83 -7.59
C MET A 89 -22.35 46.92 -6.35
N VAL A 90 -23.17 47.20 -5.32
CA VAL A 90 -23.31 46.29 -4.17
C VAL A 90 -23.99 45.01 -4.66
N PRO A 91 -23.30 43.84 -4.74
CA PRO A 91 -24.01 42.58 -4.81
C PRO A 91 -24.75 42.44 -3.49
N GLN A 92 -26.03 42.04 -3.52
CA GLN A 92 -26.89 41.84 -2.34
C GLN A 92 -26.08 41.56 -1.06
N ALA A 93 -26.17 42.44 -0.06
CA ALA A 93 -25.44 42.33 1.19
C ALA A 93 -25.56 40.90 1.73
N ILE A 94 -24.52 40.08 1.51
CA ILE A 94 -24.55 38.68 1.90
C ILE A 94 -24.52 38.70 3.43
N ALA A 95 -25.62 38.26 4.05
CA ALA A 95 -25.73 38.18 5.50
C ALA A 95 -24.61 37.29 6.05
N LEU A 96 -23.56 37.90 6.57
CA LEU A 96 -22.45 37.18 7.19
C LEU A 96 -22.94 36.60 8.52
N ARG A 97 -22.76 35.28 8.70
CA ARG A 97 -23.15 34.61 9.95
C ARG A 97 -22.12 34.89 11.02
N ARG A 98 -22.55 35.18 12.25
CA ARG A 98 -21.65 35.27 13.40
C ARG A 98 -21.46 33.90 14.05
N CYS A 99 -20.22 33.50 14.29
CA CYS A 99 -19.91 32.28 15.04
C CYS A 99 -20.22 32.50 16.52
N ARG A 100 -21.02 31.61 17.14
CA ARG A 100 -21.36 31.71 18.57
C ARG A 100 -20.18 31.37 19.51
N TYR A 101 -19.21 30.58 19.03
CA TYR A 101 -18.06 30.13 19.83
C TYR A 101 -16.88 31.10 19.74
N CYS A 102 -16.48 31.47 18.52
CA CYS A 102 -15.35 32.38 18.29
C CYS A 102 -15.76 33.86 18.34
N LEU A 103 -17.06 34.15 18.35
CA LEU A 103 -17.65 35.51 18.32
C LEU A 103 -17.27 36.38 17.09
N VAL A 104 -16.63 35.79 16.08
CA VAL A 104 -16.27 36.42 14.80
C VAL A 104 -17.39 36.36 13.77
N LEU A 105 -17.45 37.36 12.88
CA LEU A 105 -18.22 37.27 11.63
C LEU A 105 -17.52 36.26 10.70
N GLN A 106 -18.25 35.24 10.28
CA GLN A 106 -17.74 34.19 9.40
C GLN A 106 -17.75 34.70 7.96
N PRO A 107 -16.59 34.76 7.28
CA PRO A 107 -16.55 34.99 5.84
C PRO A 107 -17.38 33.95 5.08
N LEU A 108 -17.70 34.24 3.81
CA LEU A 108 -18.45 33.30 2.96
C LEU A 108 -17.80 31.90 2.99
N ARG A 109 -18.63 30.87 3.20
CA ARG A 109 -18.22 29.45 3.32
C ARG A 109 -17.30 29.12 4.51
N ALA A 110 -17.02 30.03 5.43
CA ALA A 110 -16.30 29.70 6.66
C ALA A 110 -17.21 28.94 7.65
N ARG A 111 -16.63 28.00 8.41
CA ARG A 111 -17.31 27.23 9.46
C ARG A 111 -16.40 27.05 10.68
N HIS A 112 -17.01 26.82 11.84
CA HIS A 112 -16.28 26.53 13.08
C HIS A 112 -16.01 25.03 13.18
N CYS A 113 -14.74 24.65 13.30
CA CYS A 113 -14.35 23.28 13.64
C CYS A 113 -14.34 23.13 15.17
N ARG A 114 -15.07 22.14 15.69
CA ARG A 114 -15.14 21.87 17.13
C ARG A 114 -13.83 21.30 17.68
N ASP A 115 -13.16 20.47 16.89
CA ASP A 115 -11.91 19.79 17.28
C ASP A 115 -10.76 20.80 17.37
N CYS A 116 -10.58 21.64 16.34
CA CYS A 116 -9.58 22.71 16.34
C CYS A 116 -10.01 23.97 17.12
N ARG A 117 -11.29 24.06 17.53
CA ARG A 117 -11.90 25.20 18.24
C ARG A 117 -11.71 26.57 17.56
N ARG A 118 -11.64 26.57 16.23
CA ARG A 118 -11.37 27.76 15.41
C ARG A 118 -12.24 27.78 14.17
N CYS A 119 -12.54 28.98 13.68
CA CYS A 119 -13.19 29.14 12.37
C CYS A 119 -12.16 29.00 11.25
N VAL A 120 -12.50 28.25 10.20
CA VAL A 120 -11.64 28.00 9.04
C VAL A 120 -12.31 28.55 7.78
N ARG A 121 -11.55 29.27 6.94
CA ARG A 121 -12.01 29.78 5.64
C ARG A 121 -12.21 28.64 4.65
N ARG A 122 -13.30 28.69 3.87
CA ARG A 122 -13.74 27.63 2.96
C ARG A 122 -13.58 26.23 3.58
N TYR A 123 -14.05 26.09 4.82
CA TYR A 123 -13.93 24.85 5.59
C TYR A 123 -14.52 23.68 4.79
N ASP A 124 -13.70 22.65 4.60
CA ASP A 124 -14.14 21.39 4.02
C ASP A 124 -14.45 20.40 5.14
N HIS A 125 -13.42 19.93 5.86
CA HIS A 125 -13.56 19.03 6.99
C HIS A 125 -12.38 19.13 7.97
N HIS A 126 -12.54 18.53 9.15
CA HIS A 126 -11.43 18.19 10.05
C HIS A 126 -10.99 16.77 9.72
N CYS A 127 -9.70 16.58 9.44
CA CYS A 127 -9.16 15.27 9.07
C CYS A 127 -8.40 14.69 10.26
N PRO A 128 -8.90 13.63 10.91
CA PRO A 128 -8.21 12.97 12.02
C PRO A 128 -6.87 12.37 11.58
N TRP A 129 -6.76 11.94 10.32
CA TRP A 129 -5.53 11.36 9.76
C TRP A 129 -4.39 12.37 9.59
N MET A 130 -4.72 13.67 9.58
CA MET A 130 -3.73 14.76 9.52
C MET A 130 -3.63 15.50 10.85
N GLU A 131 -4.54 15.23 11.80
CA GLU A 131 -4.78 16.03 13.00
C GLU A 131 -4.81 17.53 12.66
N ASN A 132 -5.50 17.88 11.57
CA ASN A 132 -5.60 19.24 11.04
C ASN A 132 -6.89 19.43 10.22
N CYS A 133 -7.36 20.67 10.11
CA CYS A 133 -8.45 20.99 9.18
C CYS A 133 -7.96 21.04 7.74
N VAL A 134 -8.86 20.75 6.80
CA VAL A 134 -8.70 21.05 5.39
C VAL A 134 -9.58 22.25 5.06
N GLY A 135 -8.96 23.29 4.52
CA GLY A 135 -9.58 24.57 4.23
C GLY A 135 -8.92 25.27 3.05
N GLU A 136 -9.25 26.54 2.88
CA GLU A 136 -8.85 27.34 1.71
C GLU A 136 -7.37 27.24 1.35
N ARG A 137 -6.47 27.28 2.34
CA ARG A 137 -5.03 27.38 2.08
C ARG A 137 -4.39 26.04 1.75
N ASN A 138 -4.80 24.95 2.40
CA ASN A 138 -4.15 23.64 2.27
C ASN A 138 -4.92 22.65 1.38
N HIS A 139 -6.16 22.94 1.00
CA HIS A 139 -6.96 22.09 0.11
C HIS A 139 -6.26 21.66 -1.19
N PRO A 140 -5.60 22.53 -1.99
CA PRO A 140 -4.95 22.07 -3.23
C PRO A 140 -3.81 21.08 -2.96
N LEU A 141 -3.02 21.31 -1.90
CA LEU A 141 -1.95 20.40 -1.49
C LEU A 141 -2.51 19.09 -0.93
N PHE A 142 -3.64 19.13 -0.23
CA PHE A 142 -4.34 17.93 0.24
C PHE A 142 -4.76 17.05 -0.94
N VAL A 143 -5.32 17.63 -2.00
CA VAL A 143 -5.69 16.88 -3.22
C VAL A 143 -4.45 16.31 -3.92
N ALA A 144 -3.37 17.09 -4.04
CA ALA A 144 -2.11 16.60 -4.62
C ALA A 144 -1.50 15.45 -3.80
N TYR A 145 -1.56 15.54 -2.47
CA TYR A 145 -1.17 14.47 -1.55
C TYR A 145 -1.98 13.20 -1.81
N LEU A 146 -3.31 13.28 -1.87
CA LEU A 146 -4.16 12.11 -2.13
C LEU A 146 -3.84 11.44 -3.48
N ALA A 147 -3.61 12.23 -4.53
CA ALA A 147 -3.26 11.72 -5.84
C ALA A 147 -1.89 11.00 -5.84
N LEU A 148 -0.87 11.61 -5.23
CA LEU A 148 0.45 11.00 -5.12
C LEU A 148 0.43 9.75 -4.23
N GLN A 149 -0.28 9.80 -3.11
CA GLN A 149 -0.45 8.66 -2.21
C GLN A 149 -1.14 7.50 -2.92
N LEU A 150 -2.17 7.76 -3.73
CA LEU A 150 -2.82 6.74 -4.55
C LEU A 150 -1.84 6.11 -5.54
N ALA A 151 -1.04 6.92 -6.26
CA ALA A 151 -0.05 6.41 -7.20
C ALA A 151 1.00 5.51 -6.52
N VAL A 152 1.51 5.93 -5.36
CA VAL A 152 2.47 5.14 -4.55
C VAL A 152 1.84 3.83 -4.08
N LEU A 153 0.58 3.84 -3.64
CA LEU A 153 -0.11 2.64 -3.19
C LEU A 153 -0.37 1.65 -4.34
N LEU A 154 -0.76 2.14 -5.51
CA LEU A 154 -0.98 1.29 -6.69
C LEU A 154 0.34 0.66 -7.18
N TRP A 155 1.42 1.44 -7.22
CA TRP A 155 2.73 0.90 -7.59
C TRP A 155 3.24 -0.08 -6.53
N GLY A 156 3.16 0.27 -5.24
CA GLY A 156 3.53 -0.64 -4.15
C GLY A 156 2.75 -1.96 -4.18
N LEU A 157 1.45 -1.91 -4.47
CA LEU A 157 0.62 -3.10 -4.64
C LEU A 157 1.06 -3.95 -5.84
N HIS A 158 1.38 -3.31 -6.98
CA HIS A 158 1.93 -3.99 -8.14
C HIS A 158 3.28 -4.67 -7.84
N LEU A 159 4.14 -4.04 -7.04
CA LEU A 159 5.43 -4.62 -6.63
C LEU A 159 5.25 -5.79 -5.66
N ALA A 160 4.27 -5.70 -4.75
CA ALA A 160 3.93 -6.76 -3.79
C ALA A 160 3.24 -7.95 -4.47
N CYS A 161 2.54 -7.72 -5.58
CA CYS A 161 1.90 -8.73 -6.41
C CYS A 161 2.44 -8.63 -7.85
N PRO A 162 3.67 -9.12 -8.14
CA PRO A 162 4.18 -9.18 -9.50
C PRO A 162 3.14 -9.91 -10.36
N GLY A 163 2.68 -9.27 -11.43
CA GLY A 163 1.47 -9.68 -12.16
C GLY A 163 1.42 -11.17 -12.45
N GLY A 164 0.60 -11.91 -11.70
CA GLY A 164 0.59 -13.36 -11.87
C GLY A 164 -0.14 -14.23 -10.84
N CYS A 165 -1.26 -13.82 -10.24
CA CYS A 165 -2.35 -14.79 -10.04
C CYS A 165 -3.01 -15.13 -11.39
N GLY A 166 -2.21 -15.23 -12.46
CA GLY A 166 -2.59 -15.93 -13.66
C GLY A 166 -2.39 -17.39 -13.32
N CYS A 167 -3.49 -18.10 -13.12
CA CYS A 167 -3.48 -19.53 -13.33
C CYS A 167 -2.92 -19.73 -14.74
N GLY A 168 -1.65 -20.12 -14.87
CA GLY A 168 -1.20 -20.74 -16.11
C GLY A 168 -2.14 -21.91 -16.42
N PRO A 169 -2.23 -22.36 -17.69
CA PRO A 169 -2.92 -23.61 -17.98
C PRO A 169 -2.40 -24.68 -17.01
N VAL A 170 -3.33 -25.46 -16.44
CA VAL A 170 -3.08 -26.48 -15.42
C VAL A 170 -1.77 -27.22 -15.70
N GLY A 171 -0.72 -26.99 -14.90
CA GLY A 171 0.50 -27.81 -14.93
C GLY A 171 1.88 -27.12 -14.95
N SER A 172 1.99 -25.79 -14.95
CA SER A 172 3.31 -25.12 -14.99
C SER A 172 3.55 -24.17 -13.82
N CYS A 173 3.58 -24.71 -12.60
CA CYS A 173 4.22 -24.04 -11.47
C CYS A 173 5.63 -24.62 -11.27
N SER A 174 6.65 -23.85 -11.65
CA SER A 174 8.03 -24.13 -11.22
C SER A 174 8.27 -23.41 -9.89
N PRO A 175 8.75 -24.09 -8.83
CA PRO A 175 9.15 -23.44 -7.58
C PRO A 175 10.38 -22.52 -7.81
N PRO A 176 10.54 -21.40 -7.07
CA PRO A 176 10.03 -21.17 -5.72
C PRO A 176 9.08 -19.95 -5.54
N SER A 177 8.63 -19.28 -6.60
CA SER A 177 8.00 -17.94 -6.51
C SER A 177 6.48 -17.91 -6.29
N CYS A 178 5.84 -19.01 -5.86
CA CYS A 178 4.41 -19.01 -5.52
C CYS A 178 4.16 -18.47 -4.09
N CYS A 179 4.44 -17.19 -3.86
CA CYS A 179 4.05 -16.49 -2.64
C CYS A 179 2.56 -16.09 -2.70
N CYS A 180 1.66 -17.05 -2.56
CA CYS A 180 0.24 -16.76 -2.29
C CYS A 180 -0.05 -16.92 -0.78
N PRO A 181 -0.37 -15.86 -0.04
CA PRO A 181 -0.93 -15.96 1.31
C PRO A 181 -2.44 -16.29 1.25
N CYS A 182 -2.83 -17.27 0.44
CA CYS A 182 -4.21 -17.74 0.30
C CYS A 182 -4.30 -19.23 0.59
N SER A 183 -4.19 -19.63 1.86
CA SER A 183 -4.60 -20.99 2.25
C SER A 183 -4.94 -21.09 3.74
N HIS A 184 -6.12 -20.61 4.12
CA HIS A 184 -6.86 -21.23 5.24
C HIS A 184 -8.39 -21.25 5.05
N TRP A 185 -8.95 -20.60 4.02
CA TRP A 185 -10.41 -20.42 3.91
C TRP A 185 -11.05 -20.89 2.58
N TRP A 186 -10.31 -21.58 1.70
CA TRP A 186 -10.88 -22.11 0.46
C TRP A 186 -10.74 -23.64 0.36
N PRO A 187 -11.85 -24.41 0.27
CA PRO A 187 -11.81 -25.88 0.20
C PRO A 187 -11.40 -26.45 -1.18
N GLY A 188 -10.68 -25.67 -2.01
CA GLY A 188 -10.42 -26.02 -3.42
C GLY A 188 -9.02 -26.58 -3.73
N CYS A 189 -8.08 -26.57 -2.78
CA CYS A 189 -6.73 -27.09 -3.02
C CYS A 189 -6.63 -28.56 -2.62
N SER A 190 -6.98 -29.46 -3.55
CA SER A 190 -6.62 -30.87 -3.44
C SER A 190 -5.10 -31.01 -3.54
N TRP A 191 -4.46 -31.35 -2.43
CA TRP A 191 -3.05 -31.73 -2.38
C TRP A 191 -2.79 -32.92 -3.33
N PRO A 192 -1.69 -32.95 -4.09
CA PRO A 192 -1.22 -34.21 -4.64
C PRO A 192 -0.77 -35.08 -3.46
N HIS A 193 -1.53 -36.13 -3.17
CA HIS A 193 -1.13 -37.17 -2.24
C HIS A 193 0.15 -37.84 -2.77
N THR A 194 1.31 -37.41 -2.29
CA THR A 194 2.53 -38.21 -2.30
C THR A 194 2.63 -38.91 -0.95
N SER A 195 1.92 -40.04 -0.81
CA SER A 195 2.17 -40.97 0.28
C SER A 195 2.45 -42.35 -0.29
N THR A 196 3.74 -42.65 -0.43
CA THR A 196 4.37 -43.92 -0.76
C THR A 196 4.22 -44.95 0.37
N TRP A 197 3.00 -45.28 0.77
CA TRP A 197 2.75 -46.33 1.78
C TRP A 197 1.43 -47.07 1.55
N TRP A 198 1.20 -47.65 0.37
CA TRP A 198 0.30 -48.80 0.21
C TRP A 198 0.79 -49.68 -0.96
N PRO A 199 0.80 -51.02 -0.85
CA PRO A 199 1.22 -51.88 -1.95
C PRO A 199 0.18 -51.82 -3.07
N ALA A 200 0.64 -51.56 -4.30
CA ALA A 200 -0.19 -51.66 -5.48
C ALA A 200 -0.72 -53.10 -5.64
N ILE A 201 -2.04 -53.24 -5.69
CA ILE A 201 -2.69 -54.47 -6.16
C ILE A 201 -2.47 -54.52 -7.68
N PRO A 202 -1.79 -55.56 -8.23
CA PRO A 202 -1.69 -55.69 -9.67
C PRO A 202 -3.03 -56.14 -10.27
N PRO A 203 -3.39 -55.69 -11.49
CA PRO A 203 -4.59 -56.16 -12.18
C PRO A 203 -4.47 -57.65 -12.54
N PRO A 204 -5.57 -58.41 -12.57
CA PRO A 204 -5.52 -59.84 -12.88
C PRO A 204 -5.28 -60.03 -14.37
N GLY A 205 -4.18 -60.68 -14.72
CA GLY A 205 -3.91 -61.05 -16.11
C GLY A 205 -2.45 -61.26 -16.45
N SER A 206 -1.72 -62.08 -15.68
CA SER A 206 -0.42 -62.60 -16.10
C SER A 206 -0.53 -64.07 -16.46
N SER A 207 -0.40 -64.40 -17.75
CA SER A 207 0.15 -65.69 -18.17
C SER A 207 1.61 -65.46 -18.55
N SER A 208 2.52 -65.80 -17.65
CA SER A 208 3.89 -66.20 -17.97
C SER A 208 4.09 -67.57 -17.35
N PRO A 209 4.90 -68.43 -17.98
CA PRO A 209 6.14 -68.81 -17.29
C PRO A 209 7.27 -69.08 -18.32
N HIS A 210 8.57 -69.04 -18.06
CA HIS A 210 9.36 -69.42 -16.91
C HIS A 210 10.71 -68.67 -16.95
N THR A 211 11.25 -68.37 -15.77
CA THR A 211 12.69 -68.19 -15.55
C THR A 211 13.18 -69.40 -14.76
N ALA A 212 14.29 -70.00 -15.15
CA ALA A 212 15.08 -70.89 -14.31
C ALA A 212 16.57 -70.56 -14.50
N LEU A 213 17.31 -70.72 -13.39
CA LEU A 213 18.57 -70.09 -12.99
C LEU A 213 19.82 -70.86 -13.55
N PRO A 214 21.08 -70.60 -13.12
CA PRO A 214 22.27 -70.67 -13.96
C PRO A 214 23.16 -71.88 -13.59
N THR A 215 24.30 -72.09 -14.25
CA THR A 215 25.64 -72.37 -13.65
C THR A 215 26.66 -72.93 -14.66
N SER A 216 27.92 -72.56 -14.37
CA SER A 216 29.20 -73.26 -14.63
C SER A 216 29.70 -73.57 -16.05
N VAL A 217 30.78 -72.85 -16.36
CA VAL A 217 32.04 -73.23 -17.04
C VAL A 217 32.33 -74.74 -17.13
N SER A 218 32.60 -75.23 -18.35
CA SER A 218 33.78 -76.06 -18.72
C SER A 218 33.75 -76.47 -20.21
N ALA A 219 34.83 -76.20 -20.94
CA ALA A 219 35.19 -76.83 -22.23
C ALA A 219 35.88 -78.22 -21.96
N PRO A 220 36.39 -79.03 -22.94
CA PRO A 220 36.43 -78.89 -24.41
C PRO A 220 36.18 -80.21 -25.23
N ALA A 221 36.29 -80.08 -26.56
CA ALA A 221 36.90 -81.02 -27.53
C ALA A 221 36.18 -82.28 -28.10
N THR A 222 35.92 -82.18 -29.43
CA THR A 222 36.18 -83.17 -30.52
C THR A 222 35.31 -84.44 -30.66
N PRO A 223 35.33 -85.12 -31.85
CA PRO A 223 35.22 -84.62 -33.23
C PRO A 223 34.24 -85.46 -34.10
N LEU A 224 34.11 -85.09 -35.40
CA LEU A 224 33.87 -85.92 -36.60
C LEU A 224 32.86 -87.10 -36.48
N THR A 225 31.85 -87.24 -37.35
CA THR A 225 32.03 -87.90 -38.66
C THR A 225 30.76 -87.75 -39.51
N VAL A 226 31.00 -87.34 -40.75
CA VAL A 226 30.31 -87.65 -42.03
C VAL A 226 29.24 -88.76 -42.01
N ALA A 227 28.04 -88.43 -42.52
CA ALA A 227 27.37 -89.13 -43.63
C ALA A 227 26.25 -88.25 -44.18
#